data_AF-A0A090T4Z7-F1
#
_entry.id   AF-A0A090T4Z7-F1
#
_cell.length_a   1.000
_cell.length_b   1.000
_cell.length_c   1.000
_cell.angle_alpha   90.00
_cell.angle_beta   90.00
_cell.angle_gamma   90.00
#
_symmetry.space_group_name_H-M   'P 1'
#
loop_
_entity.id
_entity.type
_entity.pdbx_description
1 polymer ?
#
loop_
_entity_poly.entity_id
_entity_poly.type
_entity_poly.pdbx_seq_one_letter_code
_entity_poly.pdbx_strand_id
1 'polypeptide(L)'
;MGDTIFKKDATAQGVAKQRYIESLAEPDRRVIYDPYAEYFVLGAGLIKLLGHKLSVWMTRKFARGFHEHLIARTRFIDDVVNQSAAENIERYVILGAGYDSRPYRLDLPSRIKVFEVDQAEVQSQKRAKLPSIFKVPILSHMSVSILIASC
;
A
#
# COMPACT_ATOMS: atom_id res chain seq x y z
N MET A 1 -29.48 6.54 4.42
CA MET A 1 -28.20 7.27 4.55
C MET A 1 -27.64 6.99 5.94
N GLY A 2 -26.67 6.10 6.03
CA GLY A 2 -25.94 5.83 7.27
C GLY A 2 -24.46 5.97 6.96
N ASP A 3 -23.98 7.21 6.85
CA ASP A 3 -22.57 7.47 6.61
C ASP A 3 -21.80 7.02 7.84
N THR A 4 -21.14 5.87 7.71
CA THR A 4 -20.28 5.34 8.74
C THR A 4 -19.13 6.34 8.90
N ILE A 5 -19.13 7.05 10.03
CA ILE A 5 -18.08 8.02 10.41
C ILE A 5 -16.67 7.38 10.37
N PHE A 6 -16.59 6.05 10.36
CA PHE A 6 -15.38 5.27 10.18
C PHE A 6 -15.40 4.52 8.84
N LYS A 7 -14.68 5.02 7.83
CA LYS A 7 -14.43 4.24 6.62
C LYS A 7 -13.55 3.04 6.97
N LYS A 8 -13.93 1.84 6.51
CA LYS A 8 -13.21 0.59 6.81
C LYS A 8 -11.76 0.57 6.32
N ASP A 9 -11.39 1.48 5.41
CA ASP A 9 -10.05 1.62 4.86
C ASP A 9 -9.22 2.78 5.47
N ALA A 10 -9.69 3.43 6.55
CA ALA A 10 -9.04 4.62 7.11
C ALA A 10 -7.56 4.36 7.47
N THR A 11 -7.28 3.23 8.13
CA THR A 11 -5.90 2.82 8.45
C THR A 11 -5.08 2.54 7.19
N ALA A 12 -5.67 1.91 6.17
CA ALA A 12 -5.00 1.64 4.89
C ALA A 12 -4.63 2.94 4.16
N GLN A 13 -5.51 3.95 4.17
CA GLN A 13 -5.23 5.29 3.65
C GLN A 13 -4.08 5.96 4.42
N GLY A 14 -4.09 5.87 5.75
CA GLY A 14 -3.05 6.44 6.60
C GLY A 14 -1.66 5.87 6.30
N VAL A 15 -1.56 4.55 6.14
CA VAL A 15 -0.29 3.89 5.77
C VAL A 15 0.12 4.24 4.34
N ALA A 16 -0.80 4.20 3.37
CA ALA A 16 -0.52 4.58 1.99
C ALA A 16 -0.02 6.04 1.89
N LYS A 17 -0.60 6.95 2.66
CA LYS A 17 -0.17 8.36 2.74
C LYS A 17 1.29 8.48 3.17
N GLN A 18 1.75 7.72 4.16
CA GLN A 18 3.14 7.80 4.60
C GLN A 18 4.11 7.27 3.53
N ARG A 19 3.74 6.18 2.83
CA ARG A 19 4.52 5.69 1.69
C ARG A 19 4.55 6.68 0.52
N TYR A 20 3.42 7.36 0.27
CA TYR A 20 3.37 8.43 -0.73
C TYR A 20 4.30 9.59 -0.35
N ILE A 21 4.22 10.07 0.89
CA ILE A 21 5.12 11.12 1.40
C ILE A 21 6.57 10.73 1.16
N GLU A 22 6.97 9.52 1.56
CA GLU A 22 8.34 9.04 1.36
C GLU A 22 8.74 8.93 -0.12
N SER A 23 7.80 8.58 -1.00
CA SER A 23 8.04 8.50 -2.45
C SER A 23 8.28 9.87 -3.10
N LEU A 24 7.94 10.97 -2.41
CA LEU A 24 8.25 12.34 -2.83
C LEU A 24 9.68 12.79 -2.46
N ALA A 25 10.41 12.01 -1.65
CA ALA A 25 11.82 12.31 -1.39
C ALA A 25 12.67 12.11 -2.65
N GLU A 26 13.82 12.79 -2.67
CA GLU A 26 14.80 12.64 -3.74
C GLU A 26 15.21 11.16 -3.90
N PRO A 27 15.44 10.67 -5.14
CA PRO A 27 15.71 9.26 -5.38
C PRO A 27 16.90 8.69 -4.59
N ASP A 28 17.91 9.50 -4.30
CA ASP A 28 19.10 9.14 -3.52
C ASP A 28 18.88 9.12 -2.00
N ARG A 29 17.76 9.70 -1.53
CA ARG A 29 17.44 9.84 -0.10
C ARG A 29 16.25 9.01 0.36
N ARG A 30 15.36 8.61 -0.55
CA ARG A 30 14.18 7.82 -0.22
C ARG A 30 14.56 6.38 0.15
N VAL A 31 13.93 5.85 1.18
CA VAL A 31 14.12 4.48 1.67
C VAL A 31 13.26 3.50 0.86
N ILE A 32 12.07 3.93 0.44
CA ILE A 32 11.16 3.16 -0.41
C ILE A 32 10.63 4.03 -1.55
N TYR A 33 10.13 3.38 -2.59
CA TYR A 33 9.36 4.02 -3.63
C TYR A 33 8.09 3.22 -3.93
N ASP A 34 6.95 3.86 -3.76
CA ASP A 34 5.62 3.33 -4.03
C ASP A 34 4.91 4.25 -5.03
N PRO A 35 5.06 3.99 -6.36
CA PRO A 35 4.49 4.85 -7.39
C PRO A 35 2.97 4.85 -7.39
N TYR A 36 2.33 3.90 -6.70
CA TYR A 36 0.88 3.76 -6.70
C TYR A 36 0.22 4.30 -5.42
N ALA A 37 1.02 4.67 -4.41
CA ALA A 37 0.49 5.20 -3.16
C ALA A 37 -0.37 6.45 -3.36
N GLU A 38 -0.05 7.29 -4.36
CA GLU A 38 -0.75 8.55 -4.61
C GLU A 38 -2.24 8.35 -4.95
N TYR A 39 -2.59 7.25 -5.63
CA TYR A 39 -3.97 6.95 -6.02
C TYR A 39 -4.88 6.63 -4.83
N PHE A 40 -4.29 6.27 -3.68
CA PHE A 40 -5.04 5.91 -2.48
C PHE A 40 -5.24 7.08 -1.51
N VAL A 41 -4.59 8.22 -1.75
CA VAL A 41 -4.47 9.32 -0.79
C VAL A 41 -5.34 10.50 -1.21
N LEU A 42 -6.33 10.81 -0.36
CA LEU A 42 -7.09 12.05 -0.49
C LEU A 42 -6.15 13.25 -0.30
N GLY A 43 -6.19 14.19 -1.24
CA GLY A 43 -5.33 15.38 -1.21
C GLY A 43 -3.88 15.15 -1.66
N ALA A 44 -3.59 14.10 -2.44
CA ALA A 44 -2.25 13.81 -2.95
C ALA A 44 -1.57 15.03 -3.60
N GLY A 45 -2.29 15.81 -4.41
CA GLY A 45 -1.75 17.04 -5.02
C GLY A 45 -1.29 18.10 -4.02
N LEU A 46 -2.03 18.28 -2.91
CA LEU A 46 -1.63 19.20 -1.84
C LEU A 46 -0.40 18.68 -1.10
N ILE A 47 -0.34 17.37 -0.81
CA ILE A 47 0.83 16.76 -0.18
C ILE A 47 2.06 16.89 -1.08
N LYS A 48 1.90 16.72 -2.39
CA LYS A 48 2.96 16.94 -3.39
C LYS A 48 3.46 18.37 -3.36
N LEU A 49 2.56 19.36 -3.29
CA LEU A 49 2.92 20.78 -3.19
C LEU A 49 3.69 21.10 -1.90
N LEU A 50 3.30 20.50 -0.77
CA LEU A 50 4.01 20.65 0.51
C LEU A 50 5.38 19.98 0.50
N GLY A 51 5.54 18.91 -0.30
CA GLY A 51 6.77 18.14 -0.45
C GLY A 51 7.09 17.23 0.74
N HIS A 52 8.13 16.40 0.58
CA HIS A 52 8.54 15.39 1.56
C HIS A 52 8.89 16.00 2.92
N LYS A 53 9.85 16.93 2.97
CA LYS A 53 10.40 17.46 4.23
C LYS A 53 9.33 18.06 5.15
N LEU A 54 8.44 18.89 4.61
CA LEU A 54 7.38 19.53 5.38
C LEU A 54 6.32 18.50 5.83
N SER A 55 5.96 17.56 4.96
CA SER A 55 4.99 16.50 5.28
C SER A 55 5.49 15.55 6.37
N VAL A 56 6.77 15.18 6.34
CA VAL A 56 7.42 14.40 7.41
C VAL A 56 7.49 15.21 8.70
N TRP A 57 7.90 16.48 8.64
CA TRP A 57 7.94 17.35 9.83
C TRP A 57 6.57 17.47 10.51
N MET A 58 5.49 17.68 9.73
CA MET A 58 4.13 17.73 10.27
C MET A 58 3.75 16.39 10.91
N THR A 59 4.01 15.27 10.23
CA THR A 59 3.72 13.94 10.77
C THR A 59 4.44 13.70 12.10
N ARG A 60 5.73 14.06 12.20
CA ARG A 60 6.51 13.98 13.44
C ARG A 60 5.94 14.82 14.58
N LYS A 61 5.35 15.98 14.27
CA LYS A 61 4.73 16.88 15.26
C LYS A 61 3.49 16.26 15.90
N PHE A 62 2.69 15.52 15.14
CA PHE A 62 1.49 14.85 15.64
C PHE A 62 1.76 13.45 16.21
N ALA A 63 2.71 12.72 15.61
CA ALA A 63 3.04 11.34 15.97
C ALA A 63 4.53 11.08 15.75
N ARG A 64 5.34 11.34 16.78
CA ARG A 64 6.80 11.17 16.73
C ARG A 64 7.18 9.72 16.39
N GLY A 65 8.04 9.53 15.38
CA GLY A 65 8.54 8.21 14.97
C GLY A 65 7.58 7.41 14.08
N PHE A 66 6.35 7.89 13.87
CA PHE A 66 5.34 7.13 13.13
C PHE A 66 5.68 6.97 11.64
N HIS A 67 6.18 8.03 11.01
CA HIS A 67 6.60 7.99 9.61
C HIS A 67 7.75 6.99 9.44
N GLU A 68 8.80 7.13 10.25
CA GLU A 68 10.00 6.28 10.22
C GLU A 68 9.65 4.81 10.45
N HIS A 69 8.78 4.52 11.42
CA HIS A 69 8.32 3.17 11.68
C HIS A 69 7.62 2.55 10.46
N LEU A 70 6.70 3.28 9.83
CA LEU A 70 5.97 2.76 8.68
C LEU A 70 6.85 2.57 7.45
N ILE A 71 7.82 3.46 7.23
CA ILE A 71 8.78 3.33 6.14
C ILE A 71 9.74 2.17 6.39
N ALA A 72 10.32 2.06 7.59
CA ALA A 72 11.20 0.96 7.96
C ALA A 72 10.47 -0.39 7.87
N ARG A 73 9.23 -0.48 8.38
CA ARG A 73 8.38 -1.67 8.26
C ARG A 73 8.13 -2.04 6.80
N THR A 74 7.87 -1.05 5.95
CA THR A 74 7.62 -1.30 4.52
C THR A 74 8.88 -1.85 3.86
N ARG A 75 10.04 -1.23 4.09
CA ARG A 75 11.33 -1.66 3.55
C ARG A 75 11.70 -3.07 4.00
N PHE A 76 11.59 -3.35 5.30
CA PHE A 76 11.90 -4.67 5.85
C PHE A 76 11.08 -5.78 5.17
N ILE A 77 9.77 -5.58 5.02
CA ILE A 77 8.91 -6.57 4.36
C ILE A 77 9.26 -6.68 2.87
N ASP A 78 9.61 -5.59 2.19
CA ASP A 78 10.04 -5.65 0.79
C ASP A 78 11.31 -6.48 0.62
N ASP A 79 12.28 -6.31 1.52
CA ASP A 79 13.52 -7.09 1.52
C ASP A 79 13.25 -8.57 1.73
N VAL A 80 12.39 -8.92 2.70
CA VAL A 80 11.96 -10.31 2.94
C VAL A 80 11.26 -10.89 1.70
N VAL A 81 10.33 -10.16 1.10
CA VAL A 81 9.61 -10.63 -0.09
C VAL A 81 10.55 -10.85 -1.27
N ASN A 82 11.48 -9.93 -1.53
CA ASN A 82 12.46 -10.06 -2.61
C ASN A 82 13.42 -11.23 -2.36
N GLN A 83 13.88 -11.41 -1.13
CA GLN A 83 14.71 -12.56 -0.77
C GLN A 83 13.96 -13.87 -0.98
N SER A 84 12.74 -14.01 -0.45
CA SER A 84 11.94 -15.21 -0.64
C SER A 84 11.56 -15.46 -2.11
N ALA A 85 11.34 -14.40 -2.89
CA ALA A 85 11.09 -14.52 -4.33
C ALA A 85 12.28 -15.12 -5.11
N ALA A 86 13.50 -15.00 -4.58
CA ALA A 86 14.68 -15.70 -5.11
C ALA A 86 14.72 -17.20 -4.73
N GLU A 87 14.05 -17.59 -3.64
CA GLU A 87 14.12 -18.94 -3.04
C GLU A 87 13.04 -19.93 -3.53
N ASN A 88 12.70 -19.91 -4.83
CA ASN A 88 11.73 -20.84 -5.46
C ASN A 88 10.32 -20.91 -4.81
N ILE A 89 9.90 -19.89 -4.06
CA ILE A 89 8.50 -19.83 -3.60
C ILE A 89 7.54 -19.73 -4.81
N GLU A 90 6.33 -20.29 -4.64
CA GLU A 90 5.28 -20.26 -5.66
C GLU A 90 4.10 -19.36 -5.30
N ARG A 91 3.93 -19.03 -4.01
CA ARG A 91 2.74 -18.34 -3.49
C ARG A 91 3.13 -17.27 -2.50
N TYR A 92 2.60 -16.07 -2.70
CA TYR A 92 2.75 -14.94 -1.79
C TYR A 92 1.36 -14.50 -1.31
N VAL A 93 1.09 -14.63 -0.02
CA VAL A 93 -0.21 -14.28 0.56
C VAL A 93 -0.06 -13.03 1.42
N ILE A 94 -0.87 -12.01 1.16
CA ILE A 94 -0.93 -10.76 1.93
C ILE A 94 -2.23 -10.76 2.73
N LEU A 95 -2.11 -10.87 4.06
CA LEU A 95 -3.24 -10.81 4.99
C LEU A 95 -3.49 -9.36 5.42
N GLY A 96 -4.73 -8.91 5.33
CA GLY A 96 -5.07 -7.50 5.58
C GLY A 96 -4.42 -6.59 4.53
N ALA A 97 -4.53 -6.98 3.26
CA ALA A 97 -3.79 -6.34 2.16
C ALA A 97 -4.06 -4.85 2.00
N GLY A 98 -5.22 -4.33 2.41
CA GLY A 98 -5.56 -2.91 2.38
C GLY A 98 -5.18 -2.24 1.05
N TYR A 99 -4.33 -1.22 1.12
CA TYR A 99 -3.72 -0.55 -0.03
C TYR A 99 -2.25 -0.93 -0.24
N ASP A 100 -1.86 -2.15 0.10
CA ASP A 100 -0.54 -2.69 -0.25
C ASP A 100 -0.39 -2.72 -1.77
N SER A 101 0.71 -2.17 -2.27
CA SER A 101 0.98 -2.08 -3.70
C SER A 101 2.12 -2.99 -4.14
N ARG A 102 2.70 -3.80 -3.23
CA ARG A 102 3.79 -4.75 -3.53
C ARG A 102 3.56 -5.59 -4.78
N PRO A 103 2.35 -6.18 -4.99
CA PRO A 103 2.15 -7.03 -6.16
C PRO A 103 2.25 -6.26 -7.49
N TYR A 104 2.13 -4.93 -7.46
CA TYR A 104 2.20 -4.07 -8.64
C TYR A 104 3.56 -3.36 -8.80
N ARG A 105 4.35 -3.23 -7.73
CA ARG A 105 5.61 -2.45 -7.73
C ARG A 105 6.87 -3.27 -7.52
N LEU A 106 6.77 -4.48 -6.95
CA LEU A 106 7.91 -5.38 -6.83
C LEU A 106 8.02 -6.22 -8.10
N ASP A 107 9.24 -6.44 -8.57
CA ASP A 107 9.54 -7.29 -9.73
C ASP A 107 9.51 -8.77 -9.32
N LEU A 108 8.31 -9.28 -9.06
CA LEU A 108 8.11 -10.67 -8.66
C LEU A 108 8.15 -11.58 -9.90
N PRO A 109 8.89 -12.70 -9.87
CA PRO A 109 8.86 -13.68 -10.94
C PRO A 109 7.43 -14.14 -11.26
N SER A 110 7.11 -14.29 -12.55
CA SER A 110 5.75 -14.64 -13.04
C SER A 110 5.20 -15.97 -12.50
N ARG A 111 6.08 -16.87 -12.03
CA ARG A 111 5.69 -18.12 -11.36
C ARG A 111 5.02 -17.90 -10.00
N ILE A 112 5.28 -16.77 -9.34
CA ILE A 112 4.74 -16.45 -8.02
C ILE A 112 3.31 -15.96 -8.18
N LYS A 113 2.36 -16.68 -7.59
CA LYS A 113 0.97 -16.26 -7.49
C LYS A 113 0.77 -15.43 -6.22
N VAL A 114 0.26 -14.22 -6.36
CA VAL A 114 -0.02 -13.32 -5.25
C VAL A 114 -1.50 -13.35 -4.89
N PHE A 115 -1.79 -13.62 -3.62
CA PHE A 115 -3.14 -13.63 -3.08
C PHE A 115 -3.29 -12.49 -2.07
N GLU A 116 -4.29 -11.65 -2.28
CA GLU A 116 -4.61 -10.57 -1.36
C GLU A 116 -5.87 -10.92 -0.58
N VAL A 117 -5.76 -11.03 0.74
CA VAL A 117 -6.86 -11.40 1.63
C VAL A 117 -7.26 -10.18 2.43
N ASP A 118 -8.48 -9.69 2.20
CA ASP A 118 -9.06 -8.58 2.96
C ASP A 118 -10.59 -8.56 2.79
N GLN A 119 -11.26 -7.60 3.42
CA GLN A 119 -12.68 -7.34 3.26
C GLN A 119 -13.02 -6.94 1.82
N ALA A 120 -14.14 -7.46 1.32
CA ALA A 120 -14.62 -7.22 -0.04
C ALA A 120 -14.69 -5.73 -0.40
N GLU A 121 -15.16 -4.90 0.53
CA GLU A 121 -15.32 -3.46 0.35
C GLU A 121 -13.96 -2.76 0.15
N VAL A 122 -12.95 -3.07 0.98
CA VAL A 122 -11.61 -2.48 0.89
C VAL A 122 -10.93 -2.87 -0.42
N GLN A 123 -11.05 -4.14 -0.81
CA GLN A 123 -10.52 -4.65 -2.09
C GLN A 123 -11.20 -4.01 -3.30
N SER A 124 -12.51 -3.79 -3.23
CA SER A 124 -13.26 -3.06 -4.27
C SER A 124 -12.75 -1.62 -4.42
N GLN A 125 -12.59 -0.91 -3.30
CA GLN A 125 -12.09 0.47 -3.30
C GLN A 125 -10.65 0.57 -3.83
N LYS A 126 -9.78 -0.38 -3.47
CA LYS A 126 -8.41 -0.45 -3.99
C LYS A 126 -8.40 -0.58 -5.51
N ARG A 127 -9.12 -1.57 -6.05
CA ARG A 127 -9.20 -1.82 -7.50
C ARG A 127 -9.83 -0.66 -8.26
N ALA A 128 -10.79 0.04 -7.66
CA ALA A 128 -11.40 1.22 -8.27
C ALA A 128 -10.37 2.35 -8.47
N LYS A 129 -9.48 2.55 -7.49
CA LYS A 129 -8.48 3.64 -7.47
C LYS A 129 -7.22 3.34 -8.28
N LEU A 130 -6.82 2.07 -8.42
CA LEU A 130 -5.63 1.70 -9.19
C LEU A 130 -5.75 2.11 -10.68
N PRO A 131 -4.61 2.38 -11.36
CA PRO A 131 -4.57 2.58 -12.81
C PRO A 131 -5.22 1.45 -13.60
N SER A 132 -5.80 1.77 -14.77
CA SER A 132 -6.51 0.81 -15.62
C SER A 132 -5.65 -0.38 -16.06
N ILE A 133 -4.33 -0.19 -16.20
CA ILE A 133 -3.39 -1.25 -16.56
C ILE A 133 -3.39 -2.43 -15.59
N PHE A 134 -3.82 -2.23 -14.33
CA PHE A 134 -3.92 -3.28 -13.31
C PHE A 134 -5.34 -3.83 -13.13
N LYS A 135 -6.33 -3.30 -13.87
CA LYS A 135 -7.74 -3.76 -13.79
C LYS A 135 -8.03 -4.96 -14.68
N VAL A 136 -7.06 -5.37 -15.51
CA VAL A 136 -7.13 -6.60 -16.29
C VAL A 136 -6.90 -7.78 -15.33
N PRO A 137 -7.68 -8.87 -15.39
CA PRO A 137 -7.45 -10.05 -14.56
C PRO A 137 -6.16 -10.74 -15.01
N ILE A 138 -5.02 -10.26 -14.51
CA ILE A 138 -3.76 -10.97 -14.65
C ILE A 138 -3.87 -12.18 -13.73
N LEU A 139 -3.80 -13.38 -14.31
CA LEU A 139 -3.95 -14.68 -13.63
C LEU A 139 -2.95 -14.93 -12.48
N SER A 140 -2.03 -13.99 -12.21
CA SER A 140 -1.08 -13.99 -11.08
C SER A 140 -1.58 -13.26 -9.83
N HIS A 141 -2.66 -12.48 -9.89
CA HIS A 141 -3.19 -11.71 -8.75
C HIS A 141 -4.65 -12.06 -8.49
N MET A 142 -4.91 -12.74 -7.36
CA MET A 142 -6.27 -13.09 -6.95
C MET A 142 -6.59 -12.47 -5.59
N SER A 143 -7.48 -11.48 -5.56
CA SER A 143 -8.01 -10.95 -4.30
C SER A 143 -9.07 -11.91 -3.76
N VAL A 144 -8.78 -12.57 -2.64
CA VAL A 144 -9.75 -13.37 -1.90
C VAL A 144 -10.47 -12.46 -0.93
N SER A 145 -11.70 -12.11 -1.25
CA SER A 145 -12.52 -11.26 -0.39
C SER A 145 -13.16 -12.11 0.70
N ILE A 146 -12.86 -11.82 1.97
CA ILE A 146 -13.56 -12.45 3.09
C ILE A 146 -14.74 -11.54 3.46
N LEU A 147 -15.95 -12.09 3.42
CA LEU A 147 -17.10 -11.44 4.05
C LEU A 147 -17.02 -11.74 5.55
N ILE A 148 -16.49 -10.81 6.33
CA ILE A 148 -16.62 -10.89 7.78
C ILE A 148 -18.07 -10.53 8.07
N ALA A 149 -18.90 -11.55 8.30
CA ALA A 149 -20.22 -11.33 8.87
C ALA A 149 -20.00 -10.76 10.27
N SER A 150 -20.35 -9.49 10.47
CA SER A 150 -20.45 -8.93 11.81
C SER A 150 -21.49 -9.76 12.57
N CYS A 151 -21.11 -10.41 13.66
CA CYS A 151 -22.08 -10.84 14.68
C CYS A 151 -22.78 -9.62 15.28
#